data_AF-A0A3B9MVH3-F1
#
_entry.id   AF-A0A3B9MVH3-F1
#
_cell.length_a   1.000
_cell.length_b   1.000
_cell.length_c   1.000
_cell.angle_alpha   90.00
_cell.angle_beta   90.00
_cell.angle_gamma   90.00
#
_symmetry.space_group_name_H-M   'P 1'
#
loop_
_entity.id
_entity.type
_entity.pdbx_description
1 polymer ?
#
loop_
_entity_poly.entity_id
_entity_poly.type
_entity_poly.pdbx_seq_one_letter_code
_entity_poly.pdbx_strand_id
1 'polypeptide(L)'
;ASDSLYEKEKADSYLFISEDILKHNIGVKIRKNGSEVTEFVIEGGRPYRDATASFTFIPDHDLSLPIVIRPIRGDITDRVVPLPIPKEKDREPGSMRFKCNLSLESDHELLVIVEDVGMGELYPSTGKRYKEVITL
;
A
#
# COMPACT_ATOMS: atom_id res chain seq x y z
N ALA A 1 40.43 39.19 2.15
CA ALA A 1 40.66 37.73 2.30
C ALA A 1 40.03 37.30 3.62
N SER A 2 39.40 36.13 3.61
CA SER A 2 38.74 35.46 4.74
C SER A 2 37.33 35.90 5.12
N ASP A 3 36.38 35.67 4.22
CA ASP A 3 34.95 35.50 4.55
C ASP A 3 34.45 34.08 4.17
N SER A 4 35.36 33.10 4.07
CA SER A 4 35.04 31.78 3.48
C SER A 4 34.88 30.63 4.48
N LEU A 5 34.57 30.88 5.76
CA LEU A 5 34.56 29.81 6.77
C LEU A 5 33.32 29.71 7.68
N TYR A 6 32.28 30.54 7.48
CA TYR A 6 31.07 30.47 8.32
C TYR A 6 29.77 30.08 7.59
N GLU A 7 29.85 29.64 6.33
CA GLU A 7 28.68 29.23 5.54
C GLU A 7 28.66 27.71 5.30
N LYS A 8 29.21 26.93 6.24
CA LYS A 8 29.41 25.48 6.09
C LYS A 8 28.60 24.60 7.05
N GLU A 9 27.52 25.10 7.65
CA GLU A 9 26.70 24.33 8.62
C GLU A 9 25.17 24.47 8.49
N LYS A 10 24.63 24.78 7.31
CA LYS A 10 23.18 24.65 7.06
C LYS A 10 22.84 24.07 5.69
N ALA A 11 23.59 23.07 5.26
CA ALA A 11 23.18 22.18 4.18
C ALA A 11 22.37 21.01 4.76
N ASP A 12 21.26 21.30 5.43
CA ASP A 12 20.25 20.29 5.70
C ASP A 12 19.61 19.91 4.36
N SER A 13 20.19 18.87 3.76
CA SER A 13 19.77 18.09 2.60
C SER A 13 18.34 18.29 2.06
N TYR A 14 18.10 19.39 1.36
CA TYR A 14 16.93 19.55 0.48
C TYR A 14 17.09 18.63 -0.74
N LEU A 15 16.73 17.35 -0.61
CA LEU A 15 16.49 16.49 -1.76
C LEU A 15 15.18 16.96 -2.40
N PHE A 16 15.29 17.64 -3.54
CA PHE A 16 14.15 18.04 -4.34
C PHE A 16 13.59 16.78 -5.02
N ILE A 17 12.60 16.16 -4.37
CA ILE A 17 11.84 15.07 -4.93
C ILE A 17 10.90 15.69 -5.97
N SER A 18 11.07 15.35 -7.26
CA SER A 18 10.20 15.88 -8.32
C SER A 18 8.75 15.44 -8.08
N GLU A 19 7.80 16.18 -8.65
CA GLU A 19 6.36 15.85 -8.56
C GLU A 19 6.02 14.44 -9.09
N ASP A 20 6.92 13.83 -9.85
CA ASP A 20 6.74 12.48 -10.39
C ASP A 20 7.16 11.36 -9.43
N ILE A 21 7.76 11.68 -8.28
CA ILE A 21 8.28 10.68 -7.35
C ILE A 21 7.29 10.45 -6.21
N LEU A 22 7.00 9.17 -5.95
CA LEU A 22 6.18 8.75 -4.83
C LEU A 22 6.87 9.07 -3.49
N LYS A 23 6.18 9.77 -2.59
CA LYS A 23 6.71 10.25 -1.30
C LYS A 23 6.38 9.32 -0.12
N HIS A 24 5.71 8.21 -0.38
CA HIS A 24 5.21 7.27 0.62
C HIS A 24 5.62 5.83 0.29
N ASN A 25 5.98 5.06 1.31
CA ASN A 25 5.96 3.61 1.23
C ASN A 25 4.52 3.12 1.45
N ILE A 26 4.08 2.18 0.63
CA ILE A 26 2.77 1.53 0.76
C ILE A 26 3.00 0.10 1.21
N GLY A 27 2.45 -0.22 2.37
CA GLY A 27 2.46 -1.55 2.94
C GLY A 27 1.06 -2.09 3.15
N VAL A 28 1.02 -3.35 3.56
CA VAL A 28 -0.19 -4.05 3.97
C VAL A 28 0.03 -4.76 5.28
N LYS A 29 -0.98 -4.74 6.16
CA LYS A 29 -0.97 -5.58 7.35
C LYS A 29 -1.52 -6.95 6.99
N ILE A 30 -0.73 -7.97 7.31
CA ILE A 30 -1.06 -9.38 7.06
C ILE A 30 -0.71 -10.20 8.28
N ARG A 31 -1.42 -11.33 8.47
CA ARG A 31 -1.07 -12.29 9.52
C ARG A 31 -0.09 -13.33 8.98
N LYS A 32 1.12 -13.39 9.53
CA LYS A 32 2.11 -14.44 9.28
C LYS A 32 2.42 -15.16 10.59
N ASN A 33 2.31 -16.50 10.60
CA ASN A 33 2.60 -17.34 11.77
C ASN A 33 1.92 -16.86 13.07
N GLY A 34 0.65 -16.44 12.98
CA GLY A 34 -0.14 -15.97 14.12
C GLY A 34 0.15 -14.53 14.57
N SER A 35 1.15 -13.86 13.99
CA SER A 35 1.47 -12.46 14.29
C SER A 35 1.05 -11.53 13.15
N GLU A 36 0.53 -10.35 13.48
CA GLU A 36 0.33 -9.28 12.50
C GLU A 36 1.69 -8.65 12.16
N VAL A 37 1.99 -8.55 10.87
CA VAL A 37 3.18 -7.88 10.36
C VAL A 37 2.80 -6.92 9.26
N THR A 38 3.54 -5.82 9.14
CA THR A 38 3.44 -4.91 7.99
C THR A 38 4.48 -5.28 6.95
N GLU A 39 4.05 -5.53 5.73
CA GLU A 39 4.93 -5.75 4.58
C GLU A 39 4.80 -4.57 3.61
N PHE A 40 5.90 -3.86 3.36
CA PHE A 40 5.94 -2.78 2.38
C PHE A 40 6.08 -3.39 0.98
N VAL A 41 5.03 -3.23 0.18
CA VAL A 41 4.92 -3.82 -1.16
C VAL A 41 5.23 -2.82 -2.27
N ILE A 42 5.18 -1.52 -1.95
CA ILE A 42 5.63 -0.43 -2.81
C ILE A 42 6.53 0.47 -1.98
N GLU A 43 7.79 0.59 -2.38
CA GLU A 43 8.71 1.57 -1.81
C GLU A 43 8.56 2.91 -2.54
N GLY A 44 8.63 4.00 -1.78
CA GLY A 44 8.68 5.34 -2.31
C GLY A 44 10.11 5.74 -2.73
N GLY A 45 10.27 6.96 -3.27
CA GLY A 45 11.56 7.45 -3.76
C GLY A 45 11.84 7.08 -5.23
N ARG A 46 10.84 6.52 -5.90
CA ARG A 46 10.82 6.18 -7.32
C ARG A 46 9.62 6.82 -8.02
N PRO A 47 9.63 6.91 -9.37
CA PRO A 47 8.50 7.43 -10.12
C PRO A 47 7.19 6.71 -9.76
N TYR A 48 6.11 7.46 -9.48
CA TYR A 48 4.85 6.86 -9.05
C TYR A 48 4.23 5.98 -10.14
N ARG A 49 4.49 6.29 -11.42
CA ARG A 49 4.02 5.52 -12.58
C ARG A 49 4.57 4.09 -12.61
N ASP A 50 5.78 3.89 -12.09
CA ASP A 50 6.45 2.59 -12.06
C ASP A 50 6.20 1.85 -10.73
N ALA A 51 5.65 2.56 -9.74
CA ALA A 51 5.41 2.06 -8.41
C ALA A 51 4.12 1.23 -8.38
N THR A 52 4.24 -0.06 -8.67
CA THR A 52 3.12 -1.02 -8.67
C THR A 52 3.41 -2.23 -7.80
N ALA A 53 2.36 -2.93 -7.36
CA ALA A 53 2.46 -4.21 -6.70
C ALA A 53 1.26 -5.11 -7.04
N SER A 54 1.49 -6.42 -7.08
CA SER A 54 0.42 -7.42 -7.25
C SER A 54 0.69 -8.59 -6.33
N PHE A 55 -0.30 -8.96 -5.53
CA PHE A 55 -0.20 -10.08 -4.59
C PHE A 55 -1.57 -10.71 -4.35
N THR A 56 -1.57 -11.91 -3.77
CA THR A 56 -2.81 -12.57 -3.32
C THR A 56 -2.89 -12.59 -1.81
N PHE A 57 -4.08 -12.44 -1.27
CA PHE A 57 -4.33 -12.54 0.17
C PHE A 57 -5.65 -13.24 0.48
N ILE A 58 -5.77 -13.69 1.72
CA ILE A 58 -7.02 -14.18 2.31
C ILE A 58 -7.34 -13.18 3.43
N PRO A 59 -8.51 -12.51 3.40
CA PRO A 59 -8.85 -11.53 4.42
C PRO A 59 -9.07 -12.22 5.77
N ASP A 60 -8.87 -11.46 6.84
CA ASP A 60 -9.16 -11.91 8.18
C ASP A 60 -10.68 -11.89 8.45
N HIS A 61 -11.08 -12.22 9.68
CA HIS A 61 -12.49 -12.28 10.10
C HIS A 61 -13.26 -10.97 9.94
N ASP A 62 -12.57 -9.82 9.98
CA ASP A 62 -13.16 -8.50 9.77
C ASP A 62 -13.40 -8.16 8.28
N LEU A 63 -13.00 -9.07 7.38
CA LEU A 63 -13.07 -8.91 5.93
C LEU A 63 -12.42 -7.62 5.44
N SER A 64 -11.26 -7.26 5.98
CA SER A 64 -10.51 -6.08 5.54
C SER A 64 -9.10 -6.42 5.07
N LEU A 65 -8.54 -5.54 4.23
CA LEU A 65 -7.11 -5.46 3.94
C LEU A 65 -6.60 -4.11 4.44
N PRO A 66 -5.91 -4.03 5.60
CA PRO A 66 -5.39 -2.76 6.07
C PRO A 66 -4.19 -2.32 5.23
N ILE A 67 -4.33 -1.19 4.54
CA ILE A 67 -3.27 -0.51 3.79
C ILE A 67 -2.51 0.42 4.74
N VAL A 68 -1.19 0.29 4.77
CA VAL A 68 -0.29 1.11 5.58
C VAL A 68 0.41 2.12 4.69
N ILE A 69 0.33 3.39 5.04
CA ILE A 69 0.93 4.49 4.29
C ILE A 69 1.94 5.17 5.21
N ARG A 70 3.22 5.09 4.82
CA ARG A 70 4.35 5.60 5.59
C ARG A 70 5.11 6.64 4.76
N PRO A 71 5.16 7.91 5.18
CA PRO A 71 6.01 8.91 4.55
C PRO A 71 7.49 8.47 4.56
N ILE A 72 8.25 8.76 3.49
CA ILE A 72 9.69 8.46 3.45
C ILE A 72 10.49 9.38 4.39
N ARG A 73 9.96 10.56 4.71
CA ARG A 73 10.63 11.61 5.48
C ARG A 73 9.69 12.23 6.52
N GLY A 74 10.29 12.74 7.59
CA GLY A 74 9.61 13.41 8.70
C GLY A 74 9.24 12.45 9.83
N ASP A 75 8.94 13.00 11.01
CA ASP A 75 8.48 12.27 12.19
C ASP A 75 6.96 12.00 12.12
N ILE A 76 6.54 11.22 11.12
CA ILE A 76 5.12 10.94 10.92
C ILE A 76 4.84 9.46 11.14
N THR A 77 3.86 9.19 12.00
CA THR A 77 3.30 7.86 12.26
C THR A 77 2.59 7.30 11.04
N ASP A 78 2.69 6.00 10.84
CA ASP A 78 1.95 5.28 9.80
C ASP A 78 0.45 5.61 9.83
N ARG A 79 -0.11 5.95 8.67
CA ARG A 79 -1.57 6.00 8.49
C ARG A 79 -2.03 4.63 8.02
N VAL A 80 -2.97 4.04 8.75
CA VAL A 80 -3.56 2.74 8.41
C VAL A 80 -4.98 2.96 7.91
N VAL A 81 -5.26 2.58 6.67
CA VAL A 81 -6.57 2.67 6.03
C VAL A 81 -7.13 1.25 5.89
N PRO A 82 -8.21 0.88 6.61
CA PRO A 82 -8.86 -0.41 6.40
C PRO A 82 -9.60 -0.39 5.06
N LEU A 83 -9.22 -1.28 4.13
CA LEU A 83 -9.98 -1.51 2.91
C LEU A 83 -11.02 -2.61 3.15
N PRO A 84 -12.32 -2.28 3.28
CA PRO A 84 -13.35 -3.30 3.47
C PRO A 84 -13.52 -4.11 2.19
N ILE A 85 -13.55 -5.44 2.34
CA ILE A 85 -13.82 -6.37 1.25
C ILE A 85 -15.28 -6.83 1.37
N PRO A 86 -16.11 -6.64 0.33
CA PRO A 86 -17.50 -7.06 0.38
C PRO A 86 -17.63 -8.57 0.65
N LYS A 87 -18.45 -8.91 1.64
CA LYS A 87 -18.77 -10.30 1.94
C LYS A 87 -19.65 -10.88 0.84
N GLU A 88 -19.25 -12.01 0.29
CA GLU A 88 -20.10 -12.78 -0.60
C GLU A 88 -21.10 -13.65 0.17
N LYS A 89 -22.30 -13.77 -0.38
CA LYS A 89 -23.33 -14.65 0.17
C LYS A 89 -22.81 -16.10 0.16
N ASP A 90 -23.04 -16.82 1.25
CA ASP A 90 -22.64 -18.22 1.42
C ASP A 90 -21.11 -18.47 1.45
N ARG A 91 -20.29 -17.42 1.64
CA ARG A 91 -18.84 -17.53 1.85
C ARG A 91 -18.46 -17.20 3.31
N GLU A 92 -17.81 -18.16 3.96
CA GLU A 92 -17.21 -18.00 5.29
C GLU A 92 -15.89 -17.20 5.20
N PRO A 93 -15.48 -16.47 6.25
CA PRO A 93 -14.12 -15.93 6.32
C PRO A 93 -13.07 -17.03 6.08
N GLY A 94 -12.01 -16.73 5.32
CA GLY A 94 -11.01 -17.73 4.94
C GLY A 94 -11.37 -18.61 3.74
N SER A 95 -12.61 -18.56 3.25
CA SER A 95 -13.04 -19.30 2.04
C SER A 95 -12.88 -18.51 0.73
N MET A 96 -12.34 -17.28 0.82
CA MET A 96 -12.15 -16.37 -0.30
C MET A 96 -10.69 -15.97 -0.38
N ARG A 97 -10.13 -16.03 -1.59
CA ARG A 97 -8.80 -15.53 -1.89
C ARG A 97 -8.95 -14.43 -2.92
N PHE A 98 -8.26 -13.34 -2.68
CA PHE A 98 -8.31 -12.19 -3.56
C PHE A 98 -6.95 -11.92 -4.16
N LYS A 99 -6.93 -11.46 -5.40
CA LYS A 99 -5.78 -10.81 -6.02
C LYS A 99 -5.92 -9.31 -5.83
N CYS A 100 -4.94 -8.68 -5.21
CA CYS A 100 -4.83 -7.23 -5.08
C CYS A 100 -3.80 -6.71 -6.08
N ASN A 101 -4.16 -5.66 -6.81
CA ASN A 101 -3.25 -4.88 -7.63
C ASN A 101 -3.24 -3.45 -7.09
N LEU A 102 -2.05 -2.91 -6.88
CA LEU A 102 -1.79 -1.57 -6.42
C LEU A 102 -1.04 -0.81 -7.50
N SER A 103 -1.48 0.42 -7.77
CA SER A 103 -0.85 1.36 -8.69
C SER A 103 -1.19 2.78 -8.27
N LEU A 104 -0.46 3.77 -8.76
CA LEU A 104 -0.73 5.18 -8.46
C LEU A 104 -1.37 5.87 -9.66
N GLU A 105 -2.50 6.56 -9.45
CA GLU A 105 -3.10 7.44 -10.46
C GLU A 105 -2.38 8.81 -10.49
N SER A 106 -1.81 9.22 -9.35
CA SER A 106 -0.98 10.42 -9.15
C SER A 106 0.03 10.21 -8.01
N ASP A 107 0.89 11.19 -7.72
CA ASP A 107 1.83 11.10 -6.59
C ASP A 107 1.15 11.11 -5.19
N HIS A 108 -0.17 11.30 -5.15
CA HIS A 108 -0.99 11.38 -3.95
C HIS A 108 -2.24 10.47 -3.96
N GLU A 109 -2.44 9.63 -4.98
CA GLU A 109 -3.61 8.74 -5.08
C GLU A 109 -3.21 7.30 -5.42
N LEU A 110 -3.49 6.40 -4.48
CA LEU A 110 -3.32 4.95 -4.63
C LEU A 110 -4.61 4.32 -5.13
N LEU A 111 -4.54 3.74 -6.33
CA LEU A 111 -5.55 2.86 -6.89
C LEU A 111 -5.35 1.44 -6.35
N VAL A 112 -6.39 0.93 -5.71
CA VAL A 112 -6.46 -0.44 -5.21
C VAL A 112 -7.54 -1.21 -5.98
N ILE A 113 -7.14 -2.30 -6.63
CA ILE A 113 -8.06 -3.19 -7.34
C ILE A 113 -7.97 -4.57 -6.71
N VAL A 114 -9.08 -5.05 -6.15
CA VAL A 114 -9.20 -6.36 -5.51
C VAL A 114 -10.15 -7.24 -6.33
N GLU A 115 -9.70 -8.42 -6.71
CA GLU A 115 -10.46 -9.40 -7.50
C GLU A 115 -10.60 -10.71 -6.74
N ASP A 116 -11.82 -11.25 -6.63
CA ASP A 116 -12.02 -12.61 -6.08
C ASP A 116 -11.55 -13.66 -7.08
N VAL A 117 -10.45 -14.35 -6.74
CA VAL A 117 -9.85 -15.40 -7.55
C VAL A 117 -10.22 -16.80 -7.08
N GLY A 118 -11.05 -16.93 -6.04
CA GLY A 118 -11.48 -18.21 -5.50
C GLY A 118 -10.34 -19.05 -4.91
N MET A 119 -10.71 -20.24 -4.41
CA MET A 119 -9.82 -21.21 -3.80
C MET A 119 -10.13 -22.62 -4.32
N GLY A 120 -9.81 -22.83 -5.60
CA GLY A 120 -10.03 -24.11 -6.29
C GLY A 120 -11.51 -24.42 -6.53
N GLU A 121 -11.83 -25.70 -6.67
CA GLU A 121 -13.17 -26.16 -7.07
C GLU A 121 -14.24 -25.98 -5.99
N LEU A 122 -13.86 -26.10 -4.71
CA LEU A 122 -14.79 -25.92 -3.58
C LEU A 122 -15.27 -24.48 -3.45
N TYR A 123 -14.43 -23.55 -3.89
CA TYR A 123 -14.65 -22.13 -3.76
C TYR A 123 -14.31 -21.43 -5.08
N PRO A 124 -15.12 -21.61 -6.15
CA PRO A 124 -14.81 -21.05 -7.46
C PRO A 124 -14.66 -19.53 -7.40
N SER A 125 -13.80 -18.98 -8.27
CA SER A 125 -13.68 -17.53 -8.47
C SER A 125 -15.03 -16.96 -8.92
N THR A 126 -15.48 -15.89 -8.27
CA THR A 126 -16.61 -15.10 -8.78
C THR A 126 -16.18 -14.07 -9.83
N GLY A 127 -14.87 -13.77 -9.91
CA GLY A 127 -14.31 -12.75 -10.80
C GLY A 127 -14.74 -11.32 -10.47
N LYS A 128 -15.45 -11.13 -9.35
CA LYS A 128 -15.90 -9.80 -8.92
C LYS A 128 -14.70 -8.95 -8.57
N ARG A 129 -14.76 -7.69 -9.02
CA ARG A 129 -13.71 -6.70 -8.84
C ARG A 129 -14.21 -5.50 -8.05
N TYR A 130 -13.40 -5.07 -7.11
CA TYR A 130 -13.63 -3.90 -6.27
C TYR A 130 -12.50 -2.92 -6.55
N LYS A 131 -12.86 -1.66 -6.82
CA LYS A 131 -11.92 -0.56 -7.04
C LYS A 131 -12.10 0.45 -5.91
N GLU A 132 -11.01 0.83 -5.29
CA GLU A 132 -10.95 1.91 -4.31
C GLU A 132 -9.79 2.85 -4.64
N VAL A 133 -9.95 4.14 -4.36
CA VAL A 133 -8.87 5.13 -4.46
C VAL A 133 -8.61 5.68 -3.06
N ILE A 134 -7.35 5.60 -2.63
CA ILE A 134 -6.90 6.06 -1.32
C ILE A 134 -5.96 7.25 -1.54
N THR A 135 -6.34 8.43 -1.06
CA THR A 135 -5.43 9.58 -0.95
C THR A 135 -4.27 9.21 -0.03
N LEU A 136 -3.03 9.54 -0.38
CA LEU A 136 -1.81 9.22 0.39
C LEU A 136 -1.52 10.18 1.54
#